data_AF-A0A1J0ABL1-F1
#
_entry.id   AF-A0A1J0ABL1-F1
#
_cell.length_a   1.000
_cell.length_b   1.000
_cell.length_c   1.000
_cell.angle_alpha   90.00
_cell.angle_beta   90.00
_cell.angle_gamma   90.00
#
_symmetry.space_group_name_H-M   'P 1'
#
loop_
_entity.id
_entity.type
_entity.pdbx_description
1 polymer ?
#
loop_
_entity_poly.entity_id
_entity_poly.type
_entity_poly.pdbx_seq_one_letter_code
_entity_poly.pdbx_strand_id
1 'polypeptide(L)'
;MRREFASREDLIAYVTQVFPGAGGAVSATPGGRTIALQKLAQLQPQTYGDSRNYLAGAVTRLSPYLRHGVLTLAEVRDALQSQGYSWAVVEPLVRQLAWRDYWQKLYEQWGDSIWQDREPYKTGFTARDYAEELPADIVSNTTNLLCIDNFSQELQATGYLHNHIRLWLAAYIIHWRKIQWQAGAGWFLMHLLDGDPASNNLSWQWVASTFSVKPYYWDFERNWLLNGLRPRHSNCFTSISIFS
;
A
#
# COMPACT_ATOMS: atom_id res chain seq x y z
N MET A 1 5.12 27.26 13.39
CA MET A 1 6.09 26.31 12.79
C MET A 1 6.56 26.88 11.45
N ARG A 2 7.86 26.82 11.16
CA ARG A 2 8.47 27.32 9.92
C ARG A 2 7.92 26.54 8.71
N ARG A 3 7.63 27.22 7.60
CA ARG A 3 6.99 26.62 6.40
C ARG A 3 7.86 26.64 5.15
N GLU A 4 8.91 27.44 5.13
CA GLU A 4 9.82 27.59 4.00
C GLU A 4 11.25 27.25 4.43
N PHE A 5 11.93 26.47 3.60
CA PHE A 5 13.26 25.92 3.84
C PHE A 5 14.12 26.09 2.60
N ALA A 6 15.39 26.46 2.79
CA ALA A 6 16.31 26.72 1.68
C ALA A 6 16.72 25.42 0.97
N SER A 7 16.75 24.30 1.71
CA SER A 7 17.05 22.98 1.18
C SER A 7 16.37 21.88 2.00
N ARG A 8 16.50 20.63 1.53
CA ARG A 8 16.02 19.46 2.27
C ARG A 8 16.79 19.28 3.58
N GLU A 9 18.08 19.57 3.58
CA GLU A 9 18.96 19.49 4.76
C GLU A 9 18.55 20.52 5.82
N ASP A 10 18.20 21.73 5.41
CA ASP A 10 17.66 22.78 6.31
C ASP A 10 16.31 22.34 6.93
N LEU A 11 15.42 21.73 6.14
CA LEU A 11 14.19 21.14 6.66
C LEU A 11 14.46 20.02 7.66
N ILE A 12 15.38 19.09 7.34
CA ILE A 12 15.73 17.97 8.23
C ILE A 12 16.31 18.51 9.55
N ALA A 13 17.26 19.44 9.49
CA ALA A 13 17.87 20.03 10.68
C ALA A 13 16.82 20.71 11.57
N TYR A 14 15.90 21.47 10.98
CA TYR A 14 14.79 22.09 11.71
C TYR A 14 13.87 21.05 12.36
N VAL A 15 13.45 20.01 11.63
CA VAL A 15 12.57 18.97 12.16
C VAL A 15 13.25 18.20 13.30
N THR A 16 14.52 17.83 13.15
CA THR A 16 15.29 17.16 14.22
C THR A 16 15.41 18.03 15.47
N GLN A 17 15.55 19.35 15.31
CA GLN A 17 15.58 20.28 16.43
C GLN A 17 14.22 20.39 17.14
N VAL A 18 13.13 20.46 16.38
CA VAL A 18 11.77 20.60 16.93
C VAL A 18 11.28 19.30 17.56
N PHE A 19 11.73 18.15 17.03
CA PHE A 19 11.35 16.82 17.48
C PHE A 19 12.59 15.99 17.85
N PRO A 20 13.31 16.34 18.94
CA PRO A 20 14.56 15.68 19.30
C PRO A 20 14.41 14.20 19.69
N GLY A 21 13.18 13.77 20.02
CA GLY A 21 12.84 12.37 20.29
C GLY A 21 12.35 11.59 19.08
N ALA A 22 12.26 12.19 17.89
CA ALA A 22 11.89 11.48 16.67
C ALA A 22 13.04 10.55 16.26
N GLY A 23 12.84 9.25 16.47
CA GLY A 23 13.73 8.20 15.99
C GLY A 23 13.48 7.83 14.54
N GLY A 24 14.40 7.05 13.97
CA GLY A 24 14.29 6.51 12.60
C GLY A 24 15.10 7.27 11.55
N ALA A 25 15.24 6.65 10.38
CA ALA A 25 15.93 7.27 9.26
C ALA A 25 15.01 8.26 8.52
N VAL A 26 15.59 9.33 7.98
CA VAL A 26 14.86 10.22 7.09
C VAL A 26 14.50 9.46 5.81
N SER A 27 13.21 9.36 5.51
CA SER A 27 12.73 8.72 4.28
C SER A 27 13.39 9.36 3.06
N ALA A 28 13.77 8.54 2.07
CA ALA A 28 14.27 9.04 0.79
C ALA A 28 13.19 9.81 0.00
N THR A 29 11.90 9.51 0.23
CA THR A 29 10.77 10.11 -0.48
C THR A 29 10.69 11.61 -0.19
N PRO A 30 10.86 12.49 -1.19
CA PRO A 30 10.75 13.92 -0.98
C PRO A 30 9.28 14.33 -0.77
N GLY A 31 8.99 15.01 0.34
CA GLY A 31 7.66 15.56 0.62
C GLY A 31 7.38 16.88 -0.09
N GLY A 32 6.21 17.47 0.20
CA GLY A 32 5.86 18.83 -0.23
C GLY A 32 5.09 18.91 -1.55
N ARG A 33 4.33 20.00 -1.69
CA ARG A 33 3.37 20.20 -2.79
C ARG A 33 4.02 20.37 -4.16
N THR A 34 5.17 21.05 -4.23
CA THR A 34 5.91 21.25 -5.48
C THR A 34 6.28 19.90 -6.12
N ILE A 35 6.83 18.99 -5.33
CA ILE A 35 7.19 17.64 -5.78
C ILE A 35 5.94 16.84 -6.17
N ALA A 36 4.86 16.96 -5.39
CA ALA A 36 3.60 16.28 -5.68
C ALA A 36 3.01 16.72 -7.04
N LEU A 37 3.01 18.02 -7.33
CA LEU A 37 2.54 18.58 -8.60
C LEU A 37 3.44 18.19 -9.77
N GLN A 38 4.76 18.14 -9.59
CA GLN A 38 5.69 17.64 -10.61
C GLN A 38 5.38 16.18 -10.96
N LYS A 39 5.15 15.32 -9.97
CA LYS A 39 4.74 13.93 -10.19
C LYS A 39 3.40 13.84 -10.91
N LEU A 40 2.42 14.65 -10.51
CA LEU A 40 1.10 14.70 -11.13
C LEU A 40 1.18 15.09 -12.62
N ALA A 41 1.99 16.10 -12.95
CA ALA A 41 2.19 16.57 -14.32
C ALA A 41 2.89 15.54 -15.23
N GLN A 42 3.65 14.60 -14.65
CA GLN A 42 4.36 13.54 -15.37
C GLN A 42 3.55 12.26 -15.52
N LEU A 43 2.35 12.17 -14.95
CA LEU A 43 1.54 10.95 -15.01
C LEU A 43 1.12 10.64 -16.45
N GLN A 44 1.26 9.37 -16.82
CA GLN A 44 0.81 8.83 -18.10
C GLN A 44 -0.32 7.83 -17.83
N PRO A 45 -1.60 8.25 -17.88
CA PRO A 45 -2.73 7.40 -17.49
C PRO A 45 -2.88 6.15 -18.36
N GLN A 46 -2.52 6.23 -19.65
CA GLN A 46 -2.50 5.08 -20.56
C GLN A 46 -1.51 4.01 -20.07
N THR A 47 -0.24 4.38 -19.90
CA THR A 47 0.81 3.47 -19.41
C THR A 47 0.47 2.90 -18.04
N TYR A 48 -0.12 3.71 -17.17
CA TYR A 48 -0.63 3.26 -15.87
C TYR A 48 -1.72 2.18 -16.04
N GLY A 49 -2.75 2.44 -16.84
CA GLY A 49 -3.83 1.49 -17.10
C GLY A 49 -3.31 0.16 -17.65
N ASP A 50 -2.35 0.22 -18.58
CA ASP A 50 -1.80 -0.95 -19.28
C ASP A 50 -0.88 -1.80 -18.39
N SER A 51 -0.22 -1.20 -17.39
CA SER A 51 0.90 -1.86 -16.70
C SER A 51 0.86 -1.87 -15.17
N ARG A 52 -0.06 -1.16 -14.50
CA ARG A 52 -0.11 -1.01 -13.02
C ARG A 52 -0.08 -2.31 -12.20
N ASN A 53 -0.40 -3.45 -12.82
CA ASN A 53 -0.43 -4.75 -12.14
C ASN A 53 0.90 -5.51 -12.23
N TYR A 54 1.84 -5.05 -13.05
CA TYR A 54 3.19 -5.61 -13.13
C TYR A 54 4.11 -4.91 -12.14
N LEU A 55 4.99 -5.65 -11.46
CA LEU A 55 5.93 -5.08 -10.48
C LEU A 55 6.84 -3.98 -11.08
N ALA A 56 7.22 -4.15 -12.35
CA ALA A 56 8.01 -3.18 -13.12
C ALA A 56 7.14 -2.18 -13.90
N GLY A 57 5.82 -2.20 -13.71
CA GLY A 57 4.87 -1.35 -14.40
C GLY A 57 4.80 0.07 -13.83
N ALA A 58 4.00 0.90 -14.49
CA ALA A 58 3.82 2.28 -14.10
C ALA A 58 2.97 2.40 -12.83
N VAL A 59 3.50 3.13 -11.84
CA VAL A 59 2.79 3.53 -10.61
C VAL A 59 2.92 5.03 -10.41
N THR A 60 1.89 5.65 -9.82
CA THR A 60 1.85 7.11 -9.64
C THR A 60 2.79 7.59 -8.52
N ARG A 61 2.99 6.76 -7.48
CA ARG A 61 3.66 7.13 -6.22
C ARG A 61 3.08 8.40 -5.60
N LEU A 62 1.78 8.66 -5.82
CA LEU A 62 1.07 9.81 -5.25
C LEU A 62 0.48 9.52 -3.85
N SER A 63 0.43 8.26 -3.42
CA SER A 63 -0.27 7.86 -2.20
C SER A 63 0.19 8.57 -0.91
N PRO A 64 1.50 8.87 -0.66
CA PRO A 64 1.88 9.64 0.52
C PRO A 64 1.35 11.07 0.47
N TYR A 65 1.36 11.71 -0.70
CA TYR A 65 0.87 13.09 -0.87
C TYR A 65 -0.65 13.16 -0.70
N LEU A 66 -1.37 12.14 -1.15
CA LEU A 66 -2.81 12.01 -0.91
C LEU A 66 -3.12 11.77 0.57
N ARG A 67 -2.37 10.87 1.24
CA ARG A 67 -2.55 10.55 2.67
C ARG A 67 -2.38 11.78 3.56
N HIS A 68 -1.40 12.63 3.25
CA HIS A 68 -1.07 13.81 4.04
C HIS A 68 -1.78 15.09 3.55
N GLY A 69 -2.77 14.97 2.66
CA GLY A 69 -3.56 16.12 2.17
C GLY A 69 -2.77 17.14 1.35
N VAL A 70 -1.59 16.77 0.86
CA VAL A 70 -0.75 17.61 -0.02
C VAL A 70 -1.40 17.76 -1.40
N LEU A 71 -2.08 16.71 -1.84
CA LEU A 71 -2.98 16.67 -2.99
C LEU A 71 -4.32 16.09 -2.54
N THR A 72 -5.40 16.54 -3.16
CA THR A 72 -6.74 15.97 -3.04
C THR A 72 -7.04 15.01 -4.19
N LEU A 73 -8.01 14.10 -4.01
CA LEU A 73 -8.43 13.18 -5.07
C LEU A 73 -9.04 13.92 -6.27
N ALA A 74 -9.79 15.00 -6.00
CA ALA A 74 -10.39 15.85 -7.03
C ALA A 74 -9.30 16.55 -7.86
N GLU A 75 -8.27 17.12 -7.23
CA GLU A 75 -7.15 17.74 -7.95
C GLU A 75 -6.45 16.74 -8.89
N VAL A 76 -6.23 15.50 -8.46
CA VAL A 76 -5.62 14.48 -9.32
C VAL A 76 -6.53 14.12 -10.49
N ARG A 77 -7.83 13.89 -10.24
CA ARG A 77 -8.82 13.61 -11.30
C ARG A 77 -8.87 14.74 -12.32
N ASP A 78 -9.02 15.97 -11.86
CA ASP A 78 -9.21 17.15 -12.71
C ASP A 78 -7.94 17.42 -13.55
N ALA A 79 -6.76 17.24 -12.96
CA ALA A 79 -5.49 17.36 -13.68
C ALA A 79 -5.30 16.28 -14.75
N LEU A 80 -5.84 15.06 -14.56
CA LEU A 80 -5.80 14.02 -15.59
C LEU A 80 -6.78 14.32 -16.73
N GLN A 81 -7.96 14.85 -16.40
CA GLN A 81 -8.97 15.24 -17.39
C GLN A 81 -8.52 16.45 -18.22
N SER A 82 -7.81 17.40 -17.62
CA SER A 82 -7.29 18.58 -18.34
C SER A 82 -6.17 18.27 -19.34
N GLN A 83 -5.60 17.07 -19.31
CA GLN A 83 -4.54 16.65 -20.24
C GLN A 83 -5.05 16.21 -21.62
N GLY A 84 -6.37 16.23 -21.84
CA GLY A 84 -6.97 15.93 -23.15
C GLY A 84 -7.08 14.44 -23.48
N TYR A 85 -6.78 13.54 -22.54
CA TYR A 85 -7.04 12.11 -22.70
C TYR A 85 -8.55 11.82 -22.71
N SER A 86 -8.93 10.76 -23.44
CA SER A 86 -10.31 10.27 -23.36
C SER A 86 -10.60 9.67 -21.98
N TRP A 87 -11.88 9.66 -21.60
CA TRP A 87 -12.27 9.08 -20.31
C TRP A 87 -11.83 7.61 -20.15
N ALA A 88 -11.89 6.81 -21.21
CA ALA A 88 -11.47 5.41 -21.18
C ALA A 88 -10.00 5.22 -20.77
N VAL A 89 -9.14 6.19 -21.07
CA VAL A 89 -7.72 6.18 -20.70
C VAL A 89 -7.52 6.59 -19.23
N VAL A 90 -8.32 7.54 -18.75
CA VAL A 90 -8.20 8.12 -17.40
C VAL A 90 -8.91 7.27 -16.34
N GLU A 91 -10.02 6.61 -16.71
CA GLU A 91 -10.89 5.84 -15.81
C GLU A 91 -10.13 4.84 -14.94
N PRO A 92 -9.18 4.03 -15.43
CA PRO A 92 -8.53 3.02 -14.60
C PRO A 92 -7.80 3.60 -13.38
N LEU A 93 -7.21 4.80 -13.54
CA LEU A 93 -6.55 5.54 -12.47
C LEU A 93 -7.58 6.20 -11.55
N VAL A 94 -8.57 6.90 -12.12
CA VAL A 94 -9.63 7.54 -11.32
C VAL A 94 -10.41 6.52 -10.50
N ARG A 95 -10.61 5.30 -11.00
CA ARG A 95 -11.20 4.20 -10.25
C ARG A 95 -10.39 3.82 -9.00
N GLN A 96 -9.06 3.91 -9.03
CA GLN A 96 -8.26 3.69 -7.82
C GLN A 96 -8.46 4.82 -6.80
N LEU A 97 -8.59 6.07 -7.27
CA LEU A 97 -8.94 7.19 -6.39
C LEU A 97 -10.33 7.00 -5.77
N ALA A 98 -11.28 6.47 -6.54
CA ALA A 98 -12.62 6.16 -6.07
C ALA A 98 -12.63 5.04 -5.01
N TRP A 99 -11.76 4.02 -5.14
CA TRP A 99 -11.58 3.01 -4.09
C TRP A 99 -11.12 3.63 -2.77
N ARG A 100 -10.13 4.54 -2.83
CA ARG A 100 -9.69 5.28 -1.65
C ARG A 100 -10.82 6.10 -1.03
N ASP A 101 -11.59 6.83 -1.83
CA ASP A 101 -12.76 7.61 -1.36
C ASP A 101 -13.82 6.70 -0.71
N TYR A 102 -14.09 5.54 -1.31
CA TYR A 102 -15.01 4.55 -0.76
C TYR A 102 -14.54 4.03 0.61
N TRP A 103 -13.24 3.75 0.76
CA TRP A 103 -12.67 3.35 2.05
C TRP A 103 -12.81 4.42 3.12
N GLN A 104 -12.54 5.69 2.79
CA GLN A 104 -12.74 6.78 3.74
C GLN A 104 -14.19 6.87 4.21
N LYS A 105 -15.17 6.77 3.30
CA LYS A 105 -16.59 6.78 3.64
C LYS A 105 -17.01 5.64 4.56
N LEU A 106 -16.46 4.44 4.37
CA LEU A 106 -16.69 3.33 5.29
C LEU A 106 -16.04 3.59 6.65
N TYR A 107 -14.85 4.18 6.68
CA TYR A 107 -14.17 4.52 7.92
C TYR A 107 -14.91 5.63 8.71
N GLU A 108 -15.47 6.64 8.03
CA GLU A 108 -16.33 7.65 8.67
C GLU A 108 -17.54 7.04 9.39
N GLN A 109 -18.14 6.01 8.78
CA GLN A 109 -19.31 5.33 9.36
C GLN A 109 -18.95 4.37 10.49
N TRP A 110 -17.79 3.71 10.39
CA TRP A 110 -17.43 2.63 11.29
C TRP A 110 -16.44 3.02 12.39
N GLY A 111 -15.67 4.09 12.20
CA GLY A 111 -14.60 4.50 13.08
C GLY A 111 -13.65 3.35 13.42
N ASP A 112 -13.27 3.25 14.69
CA ASP A 112 -12.30 2.26 15.17
C ASP A 112 -12.80 0.81 15.09
N SER A 113 -14.10 0.60 14.85
CA SER A 113 -14.63 -0.74 14.59
C SER A 113 -14.03 -1.36 13.32
N ILE A 114 -13.31 -0.58 12.49
CA ILE A 114 -12.54 -1.07 11.33
C ILE A 114 -11.42 -2.05 11.70
N TRP A 115 -11.05 -2.14 12.97
CA TRP A 115 -10.12 -3.14 13.50
C TRP A 115 -10.77 -4.50 13.83
N GLN A 116 -12.09 -4.56 13.77
CA GLN A 116 -12.85 -5.78 14.04
C GLN A 116 -13.20 -6.48 12.72
N ASP A 117 -13.29 -7.80 12.76
CA ASP A 117 -13.76 -8.60 11.63
C ASP A 117 -15.19 -8.18 11.26
N ARG A 118 -15.44 -7.82 10.00
CA ARG A 118 -16.80 -7.53 9.53
C ARG A 118 -17.63 -8.80 9.37
N GLU A 119 -16.98 -9.86 8.94
CA GLU A 119 -17.55 -11.17 8.73
C GLU A 119 -16.57 -12.22 9.24
N PRO A 120 -17.04 -13.42 9.62
CA PRO A 120 -16.17 -14.54 9.91
C PRO A 120 -15.26 -14.87 8.72
N TYR A 121 -14.08 -15.40 9.02
CA TYR A 121 -13.15 -15.93 8.03
C TYR A 121 -13.82 -17.00 7.17
N LYS A 122 -13.61 -16.94 5.85
CA LYS A 122 -14.14 -17.91 4.88
C LYS A 122 -13.06 -18.92 4.46
N THR A 123 -12.17 -19.24 5.40
CA THR A 123 -11.04 -20.18 5.20
C THR A 123 -11.33 -21.57 5.76
N GLY A 124 -12.44 -21.75 6.48
CA GLY A 124 -12.71 -22.96 7.28
C GLY A 124 -12.11 -22.91 8.69
N PHE A 125 -11.40 -21.83 9.02
CA PHE A 125 -10.86 -21.55 10.35
C PHE A 125 -11.61 -20.38 11.00
N THR A 126 -11.51 -20.26 12.32
CA THR A 126 -12.02 -19.15 13.12
C THR A 126 -10.87 -18.25 13.57
N ALA A 127 -11.15 -17.03 14.06
CA ALA A 127 -10.13 -16.11 14.54
C ALA A 127 -9.21 -16.71 15.63
N ARG A 128 -9.70 -17.68 16.42
CA ARG A 128 -8.93 -18.37 17.47
C ARG A 128 -7.88 -19.33 16.93
N ASP A 129 -7.99 -19.73 15.66
CA ASP A 129 -7.02 -20.60 14.99
C ASP A 129 -5.83 -19.81 14.42
N TYR A 130 -5.87 -18.47 14.52
CA TYR A 130 -4.82 -17.57 14.08
C TYR A 130 -4.14 -16.92 15.30
N ALA A 131 -2.81 -16.83 15.28
CA ALA A 131 -2.06 -16.14 16.33
C ALA A 131 -2.24 -14.62 16.23
N GLU A 132 -2.27 -13.94 17.38
CA GLU A 132 -2.50 -12.49 17.47
C GLU A 132 -1.24 -11.65 17.24
N GLU A 133 -0.06 -12.25 17.44
CA GLU A 133 1.21 -11.52 17.35
C GLU A 133 1.92 -11.79 16.02
N LEU A 134 2.49 -10.74 15.45
CA LEU A 134 3.31 -10.87 14.24
C LEU A 134 4.63 -11.57 14.60
N PRO A 135 4.99 -12.66 13.91
CA PRO A 135 6.24 -13.36 14.19
C PRO A 135 7.48 -12.48 14.01
N ALA A 136 8.43 -12.62 14.96
CA ALA A 136 9.64 -11.78 15.00
C ALA A 136 10.51 -11.90 13.74
N ASP A 137 10.54 -13.07 13.10
CA ASP A 137 11.33 -13.33 11.89
C ASP A 137 10.87 -12.50 10.67
N ILE A 138 9.58 -12.16 10.59
CA ILE A 138 9.05 -11.25 9.57
C ILE A 138 9.56 -9.83 9.82
N VAL A 139 9.57 -9.41 11.09
CA VAL A 139 10.04 -8.07 11.49
C VAL A 139 11.56 -7.95 11.28
N SER A 140 12.32 -8.99 11.62
CA SER A 140 13.78 -9.01 11.49
C SER A 140 14.30 -9.39 10.09
N ASN A 141 13.42 -9.68 9.12
CA ASN A 141 13.79 -10.11 7.77
C ASN A 141 14.62 -11.42 7.75
N THR A 142 14.25 -12.38 8.60
CA THR A 142 14.94 -13.67 8.75
C THR A 142 14.00 -14.87 8.59
N THR A 143 12.99 -14.74 7.72
CA THR A 143 12.04 -15.82 7.42
C THR A 143 12.68 -16.95 6.59
N ASN A 144 13.89 -16.72 6.06
CA ASN A 144 14.60 -17.57 5.11
C ASN A 144 13.88 -17.72 3.76
N LEU A 145 12.92 -16.83 3.49
CA LEU A 145 12.25 -16.72 2.21
C LEU A 145 12.66 -15.37 1.60
N LEU A 146 13.60 -15.41 0.65
CA LEU A 146 14.21 -14.22 0.07
C LEU A 146 13.19 -13.14 -0.35
N CYS A 147 12.05 -13.54 -0.95
CA CYS A 147 11.00 -12.60 -1.32
C CYS A 147 10.36 -11.91 -0.13
N ILE A 148 10.01 -12.67 0.92
CA ILE A 148 9.37 -12.12 2.12
C ILE A 148 10.33 -11.22 2.89
N ASP A 149 11.59 -11.65 3.00
CA ASP A 149 12.63 -10.87 3.66
C ASP A 149 12.90 -9.56 2.90
N ASN A 150 12.96 -9.60 1.57
CA ASN A 150 13.10 -8.40 0.74
C ASN A 150 11.89 -7.45 0.86
N PHE A 151 10.66 -7.97 0.87
CA PHE A 151 9.46 -7.13 1.01
C PHE A 151 9.41 -6.47 2.38
N SER A 152 9.76 -7.22 3.43
CA SER A 152 9.79 -6.71 4.81
C SER A 152 10.88 -5.65 4.97
N GLN A 153 12.04 -5.85 4.35
CA GLN A 153 13.12 -4.87 4.32
C GLN A 153 12.73 -3.62 3.52
N GLU A 154 12.13 -3.76 2.34
CA GLU A 154 11.70 -2.63 1.50
C GLU A 154 10.67 -1.76 2.23
N LEU A 155 9.69 -2.39 2.88
CA LEU A 155 8.70 -1.70 3.70
C LEU A 155 9.36 -0.85 4.79
N GLN A 156 10.25 -1.44 5.58
CA GLN A 156 10.91 -0.77 6.70
C GLN A 156 11.88 0.32 6.26
N ALA A 157 12.63 0.08 5.18
CA ALA A 157 13.66 1.00 4.71
C ALA A 157 13.10 2.18 3.92
N THR A 158 12.03 1.97 3.14
CA THR A 158 11.51 2.98 2.21
C THR A 158 10.17 3.57 2.64
N GLY A 159 9.43 2.85 3.48
CA GLY A 159 8.05 3.17 3.85
C GLY A 159 7.06 3.09 2.70
N TYR A 160 7.37 2.26 1.69
CA TYR A 160 6.52 2.02 0.54
C TYR A 160 6.59 0.56 0.10
N LEU A 161 5.46 0.03 -0.35
CA LEU A 161 5.39 -1.22 -1.10
C LEU A 161 4.44 -1.06 -2.29
N HIS A 162 4.76 -1.73 -3.40
CA HIS A 162 3.84 -1.90 -4.53
C HIS A 162 2.56 -2.64 -4.08
N ASN A 163 1.38 -2.28 -4.61
CA ASN A 163 0.10 -2.87 -4.16
C ASN A 163 0.07 -4.40 -4.25
N HIS A 164 0.62 -5.00 -5.31
CA HIS A 164 0.72 -6.46 -5.41
C HIS A 164 1.61 -7.07 -4.33
N ILE A 165 2.72 -6.42 -3.97
CA ILE A 165 3.60 -6.89 -2.89
C ILE A 165 2.87 -6.83 -1.56
N ARG A 166 2.07 -5.78 -1.32
CA ARG A 166 1.22 -5.68 -0.12
C ARG A 166 0.24 -6.85 -0.02
N LEU A 167 -0.43 -7.19 -1.13
CA LEU A 167 -1.35 -8.34 -1.20
C LEU A 167 -0.64 -9.67 -0.91
N TRP A 168 0.54 -9.88 -1.49
CA TRP A 168 1.33 -11.11 -1.31
C TRP A 168 1.83 -11.27 0.11
N LEU A 169 2.40 -10.21 0.68
CA LEU A 169 2.91 -10.23 2.06
C LEU A 169 1.76 -10.40 3.06
N ALA A 170 0.62 -9.73 2.84
CA ALA A 170 -0.58 -9.93 3.65
C ALA A 170 -1.11 -11.37 3.55
N ALA A 171 -1.19 -11.93 2.34
CA ALA A 171 -1.63 -13.31 2.15
C ALA A 171 -0.69 -14.33 2.82
N TYR A 172 0.63 -14.10 2.75
CA TYR A 172 1.62 -14.90 3.46
C TYR A 172 1.42 -14.83 4.98
N ILE A 173 1.30 -13.62 5.53
CA ILE A 173 1.10 -13.41 6.97
C ILE A 173 -0.20 -14.07 7.45
N ILE A 174 -1.32 -13.86 6.75
CA ILE A 174 -2.61 -14.39 7.17
C ILE A 174 -2.66 -15.91 6.97
N HIS A 175 -2.46 -16.36 5.73
CA HIS A 175 -2.85 -17.72 5.35
C HIS A 175 -1.73 -18.74 5.54
N TRP A 176 -0.49 -18.35 5.27
CA TRP A 176 0.66 -19.26 5.44
C TRP A 176 1.13 -19.31 6.89
N ARG A 177 1.23 -18.13 7.52
CA ARG A 177 1.70 -18.02 8.90
C ARG A 177 0.58 -18.14 9.94
N LYS A 178 -0.69 -18.18 9.51
CA LYS A 178 -1.87 -18.25 10.37
C LYS A 178 -1.86 -17.15 11.43
N ILE A 179 -1.66 -15.91 10.99
CA ILE A 179 -1.67 -14.73 11.86
C ILE A 179 -2.95 -13.92 11.62
N GLN A 180 -3.52 -13.36 12.69
CA GLN A 180 -4.65 -12.45 12.58
C GLN A 180 -4.24 -11.22 11.75
N TRP A 181 -5.15 -10.77 10.88
CA TRP A 181 -4.82 -9.72 9.91
C TRP A 181 -4.46 -8.40 10.60
N GLN A 182 -4.98 -8.17 11.81
CA GLN A 182 -4.74 -7.00 12.65
C GLN A 182 -3.25 -6.82 12.97
N ALA A 183 -2.53 -7.91 13.25
CA ALA A 183 -1.10 -7.85 13.59
C ALA A 183 -0.27 -7.32 12.41
N GLY A 184 -0.51 -7.87 11.23
CA GLY A 184 0.13 -7.42 10.00
C GLY A 184 -0.31 -6.01 9.58
N ALA A 185 -1.59 -5.69 9.73
CA ALA A 185 -2.15 -4.36 9.46
C ALA A 185 -1.52 -3.28 10.34
N GLY A 186 -1.36 -3.55 11.64
CA GLY A 186 -0.69 -2.65 12.58
C GLY A 186 0.78 -2.43 12.19
N TRP A 187 1.49 -3.51 11.86
CA TRP A 187 2.88 -3.42 11.40
C TRP A 187 3.03 -2.61 10.10
N PHE A 188 2.14 -2.79 9.14
CA PHE A 188 2.13 -1.98 7.92
C PHE A 188 1.93 -0.49 8.22
N LEU A 189 0.98 -0.13 9.09
CA LEU A 189 0.73 1.27 9.44
C LEU A 189 1.92 1.94 10.15
N MET A 190 2.74 1.17 10.88
CA MET A 190 3.95 1.72 11.52
C MET A 190 5.03 2.13 10.52
N HIS A 191 5.09 1.49 9.35
CA HIS A 191 6.17 1.70 8.39
C HIS A 191 5.75 2.46 7.13
N LEU A 192 4.49 2.34 6.69
CA LEU A 192 4.02 2.99 5.46
C LEU A 192 3.92 4.50 5.60
N LEU A 193 4.58 5.24 4.69
CA LEU A 193 4.43 6.69 4.56
C LEU A 193 3.03 7.08 4.09
N ASP A 194 2.38 6.20 3.35
CA ASP A 194 0.99 6.30 2.92
C ASP A 194 0.01 5.52 3.81
N GLY A 195 0.45 5.16 5.03
CA GLY A 195 -0.33 4.41 6.01
C GLY A 195 -1.66 5.09 6.35
N ASP A 196 -2.73 4.58 5.74
CA ASP A 196 -4.10 5.05 5.91
C ASP A 196 -4.92 3.94 6.58
N PRO A 197 -5.46 4.14 7.79
CA PRO A 197 -6.21 3.10 8.49
C PRO A 197 -7.39 2.53 7.68
N ALA A 198 -8.06 3.37 6.87
CA ALA A 198 -9.19 2.92 6.08
C ALA A 198 -8.75 2.00 4.95
N SER A 199 -7.88 2.49 4.06
CA SER A 199 -7.40 1.69 2.93
C SER A 199 -6.61 0.47 3.39
N ASN A 200 -5.77 0.60 4.43
CA ASN A 200 -4.98 -0.50 4.96
C ASN A 200 -5.89 -1.61 5.53
N ASN A 201 -6.73 -1.28 6.50
CA ASN A 201 -7.45 -2.32 7.25
C ASN A 201 -8.50 -3.02 6.37
N LEU A 202 -9.23 -2.29 5.53
CA LEU A 202 -10.23 -2.90 4.64
C LEU A 202 -9.58 -3.78 3.57
N SER A 203 -8.34 -3.46 3.19
CA SER A 203 -7.56 -4.31 2.31
C SER A 203 -7.08 -5.59 2.98
N TRP A 204 -6.60 -5.49 4.22
CA TRP A 204 -6.22 -6.67 5.02
C TRP A 204 -7.43 -7.58 5.24
N GLN A 205 -8.60 -7.01 5.56
CA GLN A 205 -9.84 -7.77 5.70
C GLN A 205 -10.30 -8.41 4.39
N TRP A 206 -10.13 -7.72 3.26
CA TRP A 206 -10.41 -8.29 1.94
C TRP A 206 -9.52 -9.52 1.66
N VAL A 207 -8.22 -9.45 2.00
CA VAL A 207 -7.28 -10.57 1.86
C VAL A 207 -7.65 -11.72 2.81
N ALA A 208 -8.01 -11.39 4.05
CA ALA A 208 -8.40 -12.34 5.08
C ALA A 208 -9.78 -12.98 4.86
N SER A 209 -10.57 -12.46 3.92
CA SER A 209 -12.00 -12.77 3.69
C SER A 209 -12.97 -12.37 4.78
N THR A 210 -12.55 -11.54 5.72
CA THR A 210 -13.44 -10.93 6.71
C THR A 210 -14.19 -9.72 6.14
N PHE A 211 -13.86 -9.28 4.91
CA PHE A 211 -14.62 -8.31 4.12
C PHE A 211 -14.59 -8.64 2.62
N SER A 212 -14.73 -9.93 2.28
CA SER A 212 -14.83 -10.40 0.89
C SER A 212 -15.50 -11.77 0.80
N VAL A 213 -15.94 -12.16 -0.40
CA VAL A 213 -16.69 -13.42 -0.63
C VAL A 213 -15.79 -14.66 -0.49
N LYS A 214 -14.47 -14.52 -0.66
CA LYS A 214 -13.50 -15.64 -0.57
C LYS A 214 -12.12 -15.13 -0.17
N PRO A 215 -11.30 -15.95 0.52
CA PRO A 215 -9.93 -15.58 0.84
C PRO A 215 -9.09 -15.36 -0.42
N TYR A 216 -8.23 -14.35 -0.36
CA TYR A 216 -7.19 -14.16 -1.36
C TYR A 216 -5.98 -14.98 -0.97
N TYR A 217 -5.71 -16.04 -1.74
CA TYR A 217 -4.48 -16.79 -1.64
C TYR A 217 -3.48 -16.32 -2.69
N TRP A 218 -2.22 -16.24 -2.28
CA TRP A 218 -1.10 -16.09 -3.20
C TRP A 218 -0.37 -17.43 -3.29
N ASP A 219 -0.37 -18.02 -4.48
CA ASP A 219 0.35 -19.27 -4.76
C ASP A 219 1.86 -18.97 -4.85
N PHE A 220 2.55 -19.15 -3.72
CA PHE A 220 3.98 -18.90 -3.60
C PHE A 220 4.82 -19.79 -4.53
N GLU A 221 4.48 -21.08 -4.65
CA GLU A 221 5.26 -22.06 -5.41
C GLU A 221 5.17 -21.85 -6.92
N ARG A 222 3.97 -21.61 -7.45
CA ARG A 222 3.74 -21.46 -8.89
C ARG A 222 4.33 -20.17 -9.45
N ASN A 223 4.39 -19.12 -8.64
CA ASN A 223 4.94 -17.83 -9.04
C ASN A 223 6.47 -17.78 -9.02
N TRP A 224 7.14 -18.70 -8.32
CA TRP A 224 8.60 -18.76 -8.26
C TRP A 224 9.20 -19.72 -9.30
N LEU A 225 8.64 -20.93 -9.46
CA LEU A 225 9.16 -21.92 -10.42
C LEU A 225 9.07 -21.47 -11.89
N LEU A 226 8.13 -20.57 -12.24
CA LEU A 226 8.00 -20.04 -13.60
C LEU A 226 8.82 -18.77 -13.87
N ASN A 227 9.21 -18.02 -12.84
CA ASN A 227 9.90 -16.72 -13.02
C ASN A 227 11.41 -16.78 -12.72
N GLY A 228 11.92 -17.89 -12.18
CA GLY A 228 13.36 -18.14 -11.99
C GLY A 228 14.15 -18.43 -13.27
N LEU A 229 13.49 -18.65 -14.42
CA LEU A 229 14.13 -18.88 -15.72
C LEU A 229 13.31 -18.22 -16.84
N ARG A 230 13.63 -16.95 -17.14
CA ARG A 230 13.13 -16.09 -18.25
C ARG A 230 11.73 -15.46 -18.05
N PRO A 231 11.60 -14.15 -18.31
CA PRO A 231 10.30 -13.48 -18.32
C PRO A 231 9.58 -13.77 -19.64
N ARG A 232 8.63 -14.70 -19.65
CA ARG A 232 7.59 -14.74 -20.69
C ARG A 232 6.22 -15.02 -20.08
N HIS A 233 5.35 -14.05 -20.29
CA HIS A 233 3.89 -14.11 -20.17
C HIS A 233 3.32 -14.27 -18.76
N SER A 234 3.21 -13.11 -18.09
CA SER A 234 1.93 -12.52 -17.67
C SER A 234 0.76 -13.50 -17.50
N ASN A 235 0.49 -13.90 -16.26
CA ASN A 235 -0.86 -14.07 -15.72
C ASN A 235 -0.81 -13.95 -14.18
N CYS A 236 -0.39 -12.78 -13.70
CA CYS A 236 -0.87 -12.30 -12.40
C CYS A 236 -2.24 -11.67 -12.67
N PHE A 237 -3.29 -12.36 -12.20
CA PHE A 237 -4.68 -11.93 -12.31
C PHE A 237 -4.87 -10.45 -11.93
N THR A 238 -5.87 -9.81 -12.52
CA THR A 238 -6.36 -8.48 -12.19
C THR A 238 -6.76 -8.39 -10.72
N SER A 239 -5.81 -8.04 -9.86
CA SER A 239 -6.14 -7.60 -8.50
C SER A 239 -6.52 -6.12 -8.51
N ILE A 240 -7.57 -5.81 -7.76
CA ILE A 240 -8.00 -4.44 -7.48
C ILE A 240 -6.93 -3.80 -6.61
N SER A 241 -6.50 -2.55 -6.90
CA SER A 241 -5.68 -1.80 -5.92
C SER A 241 -6.59 -1.48 -4.76
N ILE A 242 -6.34 -2.09 -3.62
CA ILE A 242 -7.15 -1.86 -2.42
C ILE A 242 -6.37 -1.08 -1.37
N PHE A 243 -5.04 -1.20 -1.35
CA PHE A 243 -4.19 -0.64 -0.29
C PHE A 243 -3.78 0.84 -0.48
N SER A 244 -4.12 1.47 -1.60
CA SER A 244 -3.64 2.81 -1.99
C SER A 244 -4.78 3.73 -2.41
#